data_AF-A0A7K4WN56-F1
#
_entry.id   AF-A0A7K4WN56-F1
#
_cell.length_a   1.000
_cell.length_b   1.000
_cell.length_c   1.000
_cell.angle_alpha   90.00
_cell.angle_beta   90.00
_cell.angle_gamma   90.00
#
_symmetry.space_group_name_H-M   'P 1'
#
loop_
_entity.id
_entity.type
_entity.pdbx_description
1 polymer ?
#
loop_
_entity_poly.entity_id
_entity_poly.type
_entity_poly.pdbx_seq_one_letter_code
_entity_poly.pdbx_strand_id
1 'polypeptide(L)'
;RGTALQPLFKTSYSCFKVGDPRPGQSYKGGYFCAFLPDNKEGQKTAVLLKKAFEHGLTFQIKSCNGEERVTWGLIPHKTSLAGGKARNGYPDAQYLREVRAVL
;
A
#
# COMPACT_ATOMS: atom_id res chain seq x y z
N ARG A 1 1.99 -4.24 27.09
CA ARG A 1 1.75 -2.95 26.39
C ARG A 1 1.68 -3.26 24.91
N GLY A 2 0.48 -3.25 24.31
CA GLY A 2 0.29 -3.59 22.89
C GLY A 2 0.79 -2.47 22.00
N THR A 3 1.51 -2.82 20.94
CA THR A 3 1.97 -1.87 19.92
C THR A 3 0.75 -1.22 19.26
N ALA A 4 0.58 0.08 19.41
CA ALA A 4 -0.45 0.82 18.69
C ALA A 4 -0.17 0.71 17.18
N LEU A 5 -1.18 0.52 16.35
CA LEU A 5 -1.05 0.51 14.89
C LEU A 5 -1.59 1.84 14.35
N GLN A 6 -0.85 2.48 13.45
CA GLN A 6 -1.24 3.73 12.81
C GLN A 6 -1.57 3.53 11.32
N PRO A 7 -2.58 4.22 10.78
CA PRO A 7 -2.88 4.21 9.35
C PRO A 7 -1.79 4.98 8.59
N LEU A 8 -1.20 4.35 7.58
CA LEU A 8 -0.14 4.95 6.76
C LEU A 8 -0.70 5.70 5.55
N PHE A 9 -1.67 5.10 4.86
CA PHE A 9 -2.37 5.70 3.73
C PHE A 9 -3.87 5.50 3.89
N LYS A 10 -4.65 6.55 3.63
CA LYS A 10 -6.09 6.49 3.39
C LYS A 10 -6.35 7.24 2.10
N THR A 11 -6.13 6.59 0.97
CA THR A 11 -6.37 7.21 -0.33
C THR A 11 -7.61 6.58 -0.95
N SER A 12 -8.64 7.39 -1.16
CA SER A 12 -9.71 7.09 -2.11
C SER A 12 -9.21 7.54 -3.47
N TYR A 13 -8.86 6.61 -4.34
CA TYR A 13 -8.70 6.95 -5.75
C TYR A 13 -10.11 7.02 -6.35
N SER A 14 -10.78 8.17 -6.20
CA SER A 14 -11.90 8.53 -7.06
C SER A 14 -11.36 9.56 -8.05
N CYS A 15 -10.95 9.16 -9.25
CA CYS A 15 -10.68 10.17 -10.25
C CYS A 15 -10.79 9.65 -11.67
N PHE A 16 -11.77 10.19 -12.37
CA PHE A 16 -11.79 10.29 -13.81
C PHE A 16 -10.67 11.25 -14.27
N LYS A 17 -9.76 10.69 -15.09
CA LYS A 17 -9.16 11.29 -16.31
C LYS A 17 -7.88 12.15 -16.22
N VAL A 18 -7.07 11.93 -17.28
CA VAL A 18 -6.00 12.74 -17.89
C VAL A 18 -4.63 12.69 -17.18
N GLY A 19 -3.73 11.86 -17.72
CA GLY A 19 -2.31 11.84 -17.33
C GLY A 19 -1.58 10.51 -17.54
N ASP A 20 -2.30 9.41 -17.81
CA ASP A 20 -1.69 8.11 -18.12
C ASP A 20 -1.17 8.03 -19.58
N PRO A 21 -0.11 7.24 -19.86
CA PRO A 21 0.46 7.06 -21.20
C PRO A 21 -0.49 6.40 -22.20
N ARG A 22 -1.72 6.04 -21.79
CA ARG A 22 -2.81 5.57 -22.65
C ARG A 22 -4.05 6.46 -22.47
N PRO A 23 -4.11 7.61 -23.14
CA PRO A 23 -5.25 8.51 -23.06
C PRO A 23 -6.51 7.82 -23.59
N GLY A 24 -7.51 7.60 -22.73
CA GLY A 24 -8.85 7.15 -23.12
C GLY A 24 -9.44 6.00 -22.32
N GLN A 25 -8.65 5.28 -21.50
CA GLN A 25 -9.14 4.13 -20.75
C GLN A 25 -9.38 4.49 -19.27
N SER A 26 -10.65 4.41 -18.86
CA SER A 26 -11.05 4.65 -17.47
C SER A 26 -10.58 3.49 -16.60
N TYR A 27 -9.71 3.72 -15.63
CA TYR A 27 -9.40 2.72 -14.61
C TYR A 27 -10.34 2.86 -13.41
N LYS A 28 -10.74 1.72 -12.83
CA LYS A 28 -11.44 1.72 -11.54
C LYS A 28 -10.42 1.99 -10.44
N GLY A 29 -10.57 3.12 -9.78
CA GLY A 29 -9.86 3.38 -8.54
C GLY A 29 -10.40 2.55 -7.38
N GLY A 30 -9.82 2.71 -6.19
CA GLY A 30 -10.17 1.92 -5.02
C GLY A 30 -9.79 2.60 -3.72
N TYR A 31 -10.20 1.97 -2.61
CA TYR A 31 -9.84 2.38 -1.26
C TYR A 31 -8.70 1.51 -0.77
N PHE A 32 -7.57 2.15 -0.47
CA PHE A 32 -6.39 1.48 0.04
C PHE A 32 -6.06 1.98 1.44
N CYS A 33 -5.98 1.04 2.38
CA CYS A 33 -5.61 1.30 3.76
C CYS A 33 -4.50 0.32 4.17
N ALA A 34 -3.45 0.86 4.80
CA ALA A 34 -2.34 0.08 5.31
C ALA A 34 -1.94 0.52 6.72
N PHE A 35 -1.42 -0.43 7.52
CA PHE A 35 -1.11 -0.23 8.93
C PHE A 35 0.37 -0.50 9.23
N LEU A 36 0.98 0.37 10.03
CA LEU A 36 2.31 0.18 10.59
C LEU A 36 2.28 0.20 12.11
N PRO A 37 3.23 -0.49 12.78
CA PRO A 37 3.41 -0.32 14.19
C PRO A 37 3.86 1.10 14.51
N ASP A 38 3.26 1.71 15.51
CA ASP A 38 3.69 2.97 16.08
C ASP A 38 4.85 2.75 17.05
N ASN A 39 5.98 2.42 16.46
CA ASN A 39 7.27 2.34 17.13
C ASN A 39 8.35 2.92 16.22
N LYS A 40 9.56 3.09 16.75
CA LYS A 40 10.69 3.72 16.03
C LYS A 40 10.97 3.06 14.67
N GLU A 41 10.85 1.74 14.59
CA GLU A 41 11.13 1.01 13.35
C GLU A 41 10.00 1.16 12.32
N GLY A 42 8.74 1.17 12.78
CA GLY A 42 7.59 1.47 11.93
C GLY A 42 7.59 2.90 11.43
N GLN A 43 7.95 3.89 12.25
CA GLN A 43 8.06 5.29 11.83
C GLN A 43 9.15 5.49 10.76
N LYS A 44 10.32 4.84 10.89
CA LYS A 44 11.35 4.85 9.83
C LYS A 44 10.82 4.25 8.53
N THR A 45 10.13 3.12 8.61
CA THR A 45 9.54 2.47 7.44
C THR A 45 8.44 3.34 6.80
N ALA A 46 7.66 4.08 7.60
CA ALA A 46 6.65 5.02 7.10
C ALA A 46 7.27 6.13 6.22
N VAL A 47 8.43 6.67 6.62
CA VAL A 47 9.16 7.68 5.82
C VAL A 47 9.59 7.11 4.46
N LEU A 48 10.09 5.87 4.44
CA LEU A 48 10.49 5.22 3.19
C LEU A 48 9.29 4.93 2.28
N LEU A 49 8.18 4.45 2.86
CA LEU A 49 6.95 4.22 2.10
C LEU A 49 6.34 5.51 1.54
N LYS A 50 6.46 6.62 2.27
CA LYS A 50 6.05 7.94 1.78
C LYS A 50 6.87 8.34 0.55
N LYS A 51 8.19 8.15 0.58
CA LYS A 51 9.06 8.39 -0.59
C LYS A 51 8.67 7.46 -1.75
N ALA A 52 8.46 6.17 -1.50
CA ALA A 52 8.03 5.23 -2.53
C ALA A 52 6.70 5.63 -3.17
N PHE A 53 5.77 6.18 -2.37
CA PHE A 53 4.51 6.73 -2.87
C PHE A 53 4.73 7.96 -3.76
N GLU A 54 5.57 8.90 -3.34
CA GLU A 54 5.95 10.10 -4.11
C GLU A 54 6.62 9.73 -5.44
N HIS A 55 7.36 8.62 -5.48
CA HIS A 55 7.99 8.07 -6.69
C HIS A 55 7.07 7.14 -7.51
N GLY A 56 5.80 6.95 -7.13
CA GLY A 56 4.85 6.11 -7.87
C GLY A 56 5.09 4.60 -7.76
N LEU A 57 5.85 4.14 -6.77
CA LEU A 57 6.22 2.72 -6.60
C LEU A 57 5.21 1.92 -5.75
N THR A 58 4.31 2.61 -5.04
CA THR A 58 3.35 1.99 -4.11
C THR A 58 2.22 1.24 -4.82
N PHE A 59 1.80 1.72 -6.00
CA PHE A 59 0.67 1.20 -6.74
C PHE A 59 1.05 0.87 -8.18
N GLN A 60 0.28 -0.02 -8.80
CA GLN A 60 0.41 -0.35 -10.21
C GLN A 60 -0.97 -0.55 -10.83
N ILE A 61 -1.08 -0.27 -12.13
CA ILE A 61 -2.29 -0.56 -12.90
C ILE A 61 -2.18 -2.00 -13.43
N LYS A 62 -3.19 -2.81 -13.13
CA LYS A 62 -3.35 -4.15 -13.71
C LYS A 62 -4.58 -4.18 -14.61
N SER A 63 -4.41 -4.73 -15.81
CA SER A 63 -5.51 -5.04 -16.71
C SER A 63 -6.02 -6.44 -16.43
N CYS A 64 -7.31 -6.56 -16.14
CA CYS A 64 -7.99 -7.83 -15.91
C CYS A 64 -9.30 -7.82 -16.69
N ASN A 65 -9.44 -8.76 -17.64
CA ASN A 65 -10.62 -8.89 -18.51
C ASN A 65 -10.99 -7.59 -19.25
N GLY A 66 -9.99 -6.83 -19.72
CA GLY A 66 -10.19 -5.56 -20.42
C GLY A 66 -10.53 -4.37 -19.51
N GLU A 67 -10.62 -4.58 -18.19
CA GLU A 67 -10.76 -3.51 -17.21
C GLU A 67 -9.41 -3.21 -16.55
N GLU A 68 -9.08 -1.93 -16.48
CA GLU A 68 -7.89 -1.46 -15.77
C GLU A 68 -8.24 -1.12 -14.32
N ARG A 69 -7.45 -1.62 -13.38
CA ARG A 69 -7.65 -1.41 -11.95
C ARG A 69 -6.34 -1.04 -11.29
N VAL A 70 -6.42 -0.06 -10.39
CA VAL A 70 -5.31 0.23 -9.48
C VAL A 70 -5.20 -0.92 -8.48
N THR A 71 -3.99 -1.41 -8.27
CA THR A 71 -3.68 -2.47 -7.30
C THR A 71 -2.40 -2.12 -6.54
N TRP A 72 -2.14 -2.80 -5.43
CA TRP A 72 -0.84 -2.70 -4.76
C TRP A 72 0.30 -3.07 -5.71
N GLY A 73 1.39 -2.32 -5.62
CA GLY A 73 2.66 -2.61 -6.28
C GLY A 73 3.37 -3.80 -5.64
N LEU A 74 4.70 -3.84 -5.80
CA LEU A 74 5.53 -4.92 -5.26
C LEU A 74 5.81 -4.77 -3.76
N ILE A 75 5.62 -3.57 -3.21
CA ILE A 75 5.89 -3.29 -1.80
C ILE A 75 4.79 -3.92 -0.94
N PRO A 76 5.12 -4.80 0.03
CA PRO A 76 4.12 -5.45 0.86
C PRO A 76 3.48 -4.49 1.86
N HIS A 77 2.14 -4.54 1.96
CA HIS A 77 1.36 -3.70 2.86
C HIS A 77 0.50 -4.55 3.80
N LYS A 78 0.37 -4.11 5.07
CA LYS A 78 -0.56 -4.70 6.03
C LYS A 78 -1.93 -4.05 5.92
N THR A 79 -2.88 -4.75 5.32
CA THR A 79 -4.25 -4.25 5.09
C THR A 79 -5.24 -4.68 6.16
N SER A 80 -4.82 -5.49 7.13
CA SER A 80 -5.63 -5.93 8.27
C SER A 80 -4.92 -5.63 9.59
N LEU A 81 -5.68 -5.32 10.63
CA LEU A 81 -5.15 -5.17 11.99
C LEU A 81 -4.88 -6.53 12.64
N ALA A 82 -5.52 -7.61 12.19
CA ALA A 82 -5.51 -8.92 12.82
C ALA A 82 -5.43 -10.08 11.80
N GLY A 83 -5.23 -11.30 12.28
CA GLY A 83 -5.17 -12.51 11.46
C GLY A 83 -3.79 -12.88 10.92
N GLY A 84 -2.75 -12.17 11.38
CA GLY A 84 -1.35 -12.45 11.06
C GLY A 84 -1.02 -12.35 9.57
N LYS A 85 0.16 -12.87 9.20
CA LYS A 85 0.69 -12.85 7.82
C LYS A 85 -0.30 -13.39 6.78
N ALA A 86 -1.02 -14.47 7.10
CA ALA A 86 -1.99 -15.10 6.21
C ALA A 86 -3.15 -14.18 5.77
N ARG A 87 -3.48 -13.17 6.58
CA ARG A 87 -4.54 -12.18 6.27
C ARG A 87 -3.99 -10.78 5.99
N ASN A 88 -2.71 -10.67 5.62
CA ASN A 88 -2.03 -9.39 5.49
C ASN A 88 -2.19 -8.51 6.74
N GLY A 89 -2.17 -9.12 7.92
CA GLY A 89 -2.36 -8.43 9.19
C GLY A 89 -1.32 -8.78 10.25
N TYR A 90 -1.59 -8.35 11.48
CA TYR A 90 -0.73 -8.58 12.63
C TYR A 90 -1.27 -9.72 13.51
N PRO A 91 -0.43 -10.34 14.37
CA PRO A 91 1.01 -10.14 14.50
C PRO A 91 1.81 -10.70 13.30
N ASP A 92 2.89 -10.01 12.93
CA ASP A 92 3.87 -10.47 11.94
C ASP A 92 5.21 -9.80 12.25
N ALA A 93 6.14 -10.57 12.81
CA ALA A 93 7.45 -10.08 13.22
C ALA A 93 8.41 -9.84 12.04
N GLN A 94 8.14 -10.45 10.88
CA GLN A 94 9.02 -10.37 9.71
C GLN A 94 8.67 -9.18 8.80
N TYR A 95 7.44 -8.66 8.91
CA TYR A 95 6.91 -7.63 8.01
C TYR A 95 7.85 -6.42 7.79
N LEU A 96 8.35 -5.79 8.85
CA LEU A 96 9.21 -4.60 8.69
C LEU A 96 10.54 -4.92 8.00
N ARG A 97 11.05 -6.14 8.17
CA ARG A 97 12.27 -6.60 7.49
C ARG A 97 12.00 -6.84 6.00
N GLU A 98 10.88 -7.47 5.68
CA GLU A 98 10.47 -7.73 4.29
C GLU A 98 10.25 -6.42 3.52
N VAL A 99 9.56 -5.46 4.12
CA VAL A 99 9.33 -4.14 3.49
C VAL A 99 10.65 -3.43 3.17
N ARG A 100 11.60 -3.45 4.11
CA ARG A 100 12.93 -2.81 3.92
C ARG A 100 13.83 -3.52 2.92
N ALA A 101 13.55 -4.77 2.59
CA ALA A 101 14.29 -5.47 1.54
C ALA A 101 13.80 -5.08 0.13
N VAL A 102 12.59 -4.50 0.04
CA VAL A 102 11.96 -4.08 -1.22
C VAL A 102 12.09 -2.58 -1.47
N LEU A 103 12.11 -1.77 -0.40
CA LEU A 103 12.33 -0.32 -0.44
C LEU A 103 13.80 0.04 -0.60
#